data_AF-A0A850H9E8-F1
#
_entry.id   AF-A0A850H9E8-F1
#
_cell.length_a   1.000
_cell.length_b   1.000
_cell.length_c   1.000
_cell.angle_alpha   90.00
_cell.angle_beta   90.00
_cell.angle_gamma   90.00
#
_symmetry.space_group_name_H-M   'P 1'
#
loop_
_entity.id
_entity.type
_entity.pdbx_description
1 polymer ?
#
loop_
_entity_poly.entity_id
_entity_poly.type
_entity_poly.pdbx_seq_one_letter_code
_entity_poly.pdbx_strand_id
1 'polypeptide(L)'
;MANTPNYAFALTQRALAPLRGPAKLPKPANMNGAPVVSDEVLVDTLRHFGEHGLGAAAEAIYKAKDAHASGDQAEARRWLEICRALDRRMASRFEDDLTCA
;
A
#
# COMPACT_ATOMS: atom_id res chain seq x y z
N MET A 1 -37.32 -17.84 -14.81
CA MET A 1 -37.23 -18.26 -13.39
C MET A 1 -35.79 -18.66 -13.12
N ALA A 2 -35.07 -17.85 -12.33
CA ALA A 2 -33.65 -18.04 -12.05
C ALA A 2 -33.46 -19.14 -10.98
N ASN A 3 -32.54 -20.08 -11.22
CA ASN A 3 -32.11 -21.09 -10.25
C ASN A 3 -30.63 -20.88 -9.94
N THR A 4 -30.34 -20.21 -8.83
CA THR A 4 -28.98 -20.03 -8.28
C THR A 4 -28.69 -21.19 -7.31
N PRO A 5 -27.62 -21.98 -7.48
CA PRO A 5 -27.26 -22.99 -6.50
C PRO A 5 -26.57 -22.35 -5.29
N ASN A 6 -26.99 -22.81 -4.12
CA ASN A 6 -26.54 -22.38 -2.80
C ASN A 6 -25.21 -23.09 -2.44
N TYR A 7 -24.08 -22.39 -2.50
CA TYR A 7 -22.78 -22.91 -2.05
C TYR A 7 -22.60 -22.70 -0.55
N ALA A 8 -23.05 -23.66 0.25
CA ALA A 8 -22.78 -23.70 1.69
C ALA A 8 -21.39 -24.29 1.96
N PHE A 9 -20.38 -23.44 2.20
CA PHE A 9 -19.10 -23.87 2.74
C PHE A 9 -19.23 -24.13 4.25
N ALA A 10 -19.34 -25.41 4.63
CA ALA A 10 -19.26 -25.82 6.02
C ALA A 10 -17.81 -25.75 6.51
N LEU A 11 -17.46 -24.71 7.26
CA LEU A 11 -16.18 -24.66 7.98
C LEU A 11 -16.32 -25.42 9.31
N THR A 12 -15.73 -26.60 9.35
CA THR A 12 -15.52 -27.36 10.58
C THR A 12 -14.49 -26.64 11.46
N GLN A 13 -14.97 -25.95 12.51
CA GLN A 13 -14.10 -25.32 13.51
C GLN A 13 -13.45 -26.40 14.38
N ARG A 14 -12.19 -26.72 14.10
CA ARG A 14 -11.35 -27.56 14.95
C ARG A 14 -10.61 -26.64 15.91
N ALA A 15 -10.93 -26.71 17.20
CA ALA A 15 -10.29 -25.89 18.23
C ALA A 15 -8.80 -26.28 18.36
N LEU A 16 -7.91 -25.32 18.14
CA LEU A 16 -6.48 -25.45 18.38
C LEU A 16 -6.16 -25.07 19.84
N ALA A 17 -5.27 -25.84 20.48
CA ALA A 17 -4.78 -25.61 21.83
C ALA A 17 -4.10 -24.22 21.98
N PRO A 18 -4.04 -23.64 23.20
CA PRO A 18 -3.62 -22.24 23.37
C PRO A 18 -2.11 -22.11 23.13
N LEU A 19 -1.74 -21.33 22.11
CA LEU A 19 -0.37 -20.87 21.94
C LEU A 19 -0.07 -19.76 22.95
N ARG A 20 1.14 -19.82 23.52
CA ARG A 20 1.80 -18.81 24.36
C ARG A 20 1.51 -17.38 23.87
N GLY A 21 1.35 -16.45 24.82
CA GLY A 21 0.77 -15.10 24.68
C GLY A 21 1.22 -14.24 23.48
N PRO A 22 0.44 -13.21 23.11
CA PRO A 22 0.49 -12.64 21.77
C PRO A 22 1.77 -11.82 21.58
N ALA A 23 2.70 -12.35 20.78
CA ALA A 23 3.57 -11.49 19.98
C ALA A 23 2.65 -10.57 19.16
N LYS A 24 2.92 -9.26 19.16
CA LYS A 24 2.15 -8.29 18.37
C LYS A 24 2.29 -8.67 16.90
N LEU A 25 1.25 -9.31 16.35
CA LEU A 25 1.24 -9.72 14.95
C LEU A 25 1.36 -8.47 14.07
N PRO A 26 2.19 -8.48 13.01
CA PRO A 26 2.26 -7.39 12.07
C PRO A 26 0.89 -7.19 11.43
N LYS A 27 0.51 -5.93 11.24
CA LYS A 27 -0.77 -5.56 10.64
C LYS A 27 -0.89 -6.23 9.26
N PRO A 28 -2.02 -6.91 8.95
CA PRO A 28 -2.19 -7.57 7.65
C PRO A 28 -2.01 -6.59 6.49
N ALA A 29 -1.47 -7.06 5.37
CA ALA A 29 -1.29 -6.22 4.17
C ALA A 29 -2.64 -5.82 3.53
N ASN A 30 -3.71 -6.60 3.76
CA ASN A 30 -5.05 -6.40 3.21
C ASN A 30 -6.01 -5.62 4.12
N MET A 31 -5.52 -4.65 4.89
CA MET A 31 -6.39 -3.84 5.76
C MET A 31 -7.19 -2.80 4.94
N ASN A 32 -8.52 -2.93 4.94
CA ASN A 32 -9.50 -2.06 4.28
C ASN A 32 -9.63 -0.63 4.88
N GLY A 33 -8.60 -0.13 5.55
CA GLY A 33 -8.57 1.20 6.16
C GLY A 33 -7.46 2.07 5.60
N ALA A 34 -7.16 1.94 4.30
CA ALA A 34 -6.20 2.80 3.64
C ALA A 34 -6.63 4.28 3.79
N PRO A 35 -5.69 5.22 3.94
CA PRO A 35 -6.02 6.65 3.89
C PRO A 35 -6.74 6.94 2.58
N VAL A 36 -7.76 7.81 2.66
CA VAL A 36 -8.50 8.28 1.48
C VAL A 36 -7.51 9.07 0.62
N VAL A 37 -7.10 8.48 -0.51
CA VAL A 37 -6.33 9.16 -1.55
C VAL A 37 -7.30 10.08 -2.31
N SER A 38 -6.90 11.30 -2.63
CA SER A 38 -7.74 12.17 -3.45
C SER A 38 -7.92 11.58 -4.85
N ASP A 39 -9.06 11.86 -5.49
CA ASP A 39 -9.33 11.36 -6.86
C ASP A 39 -8.25 11.79 -7.85
N GLU A 40 -7.68 12.99 -7.67
CA GLU A 40 -6.57 13.49 -8.48
C GLU A 40 -5.31 12.62 -8.36
N VAL A 41 -4.88 12.32 -7.13
CA VAL A 41 -3.72 11.46 -6.89
C VAL A 41 -4.01 10.04 -7.36
N LEU A 42 -5.26 9.56 -7.24
CA LEU A 42 -5.65 8.25 -7.75
C LEU A 42 -5.53 8.18 -9.28
N VAL A 43 -6.03 9.18 -10.00
CA VAL A 43 -5.94 9.24 -11.48
C VAL A 43 -4.48 9.28 -11.93
N ASP A 44 -3.65 10.11 -11.30
CA ASP A 44 -2.23 10.19 -11.62
C ASP A 44 -1.49 8.89 -11.29
N THR A 45 -1.83 8.25 -10.17
CA THR A 45 -1.29 6.94 -9.78
C THR A 45 -1.62 5.87 -10.81
N LEU A 46 -2.88 5.79 -11.26
CA LEU A 46 -3.32 4.81 -12.25
C LEU A 46 -2.69 5.06 -13.62
N ARG A 47 -2.52 6.34 -14.01
CA ARG A 47 -1.79 6.69 -15.23
C ARG A 47 -0.34 6.23 -15.15
N HIS A 48 0.33 6.55 -14.04
CA HIS A 48 1.72 6.16 -13.81
C HIS A 48 1.90 4.64 -13.77
N PHE A 49 0.96 3.92 -13.15
CA PHE A 49 0.93 2.46 -13.20
C PHE A 49 0.72 1.92 -14.62
N GLY A 50 -0.14 2.56 -15.42
CA GLY A 50 -0.34 2.19 -16.82
C GLY A 50 0.94 2.34 -17.66
N GLU A 51 1.76 3.34 -17.38
CA GLU A 51 3.01 3.61 -18.08
C GLU A 51 4.15 2.66 -17.67
N HIS A 52 4.28 2.35 -16.38
CA HIS A 52 5.45 1.64 -15.83
C HIS A 52 5.16 0.23 -15.28
N GLY A 53 3.89 -0.16 -15.18
CA GLY A 53 3.47 -1.46 -14.64
C GLY A 53 3.97 -1.70 -13.21
N LEU A 54 4.46 -2.92 -12.95
CA LEU A 54 4.97 -3.31 -11.63
C LEU A 54 6.17 -2.46 -11.15
N GLY A 55 6.87 -1.79 -12.05
CA GLY A 55 7.98 -0.88 -11.72
C GLY A 55 7.53 0.50 -11.22
N ALA A 56 6.25 0.86 -11.35
CA ALA A 56 5.75 2.20 -11.08
C ALA A 56 6.04 2.70 -9.66
N ALA A 57 5.95 1.83 -8.65
CA ALA A 57 6.23 2.21 -7.27
C ALA A 57 7.72 2.57 -7.09
N ALA A 58 8.63 1.81 -7.72
CA ALA A 58 10.07 2.06 -7.64
C ALA A 58 10.44 3.36 -8.34
N GLU A 59 9.84 3.62 -9.51
CA GLU A 59 9.99 4.88 -10.24
C GLU A 59 9.47 6.07 -9.43
N ALA A 60 8.32 5.94 -8.76
CA ALA A 60 7.80 6.99 -7.89
C ALA A 60 8.78 7.32 -6.74
N ILE A 61 9.38 6.32 -6.10
CA ILE A 61 10.39 6.55 -5.05
C ILE A 61 11.66 7.21 -5.61
N TYR A 62 12.09 6.81 -6.81
CA TYR A 62 13.24 7.45 -7.47
C TYR A 62 12.98 8.95 -7.68
N LYS A 63 11.81 9.31 -8.21
CA LYS A 63 11.41 10.71 -8.41
C LYS A 63 11.24 11.46 -7.09
N ALA A 64 10.71 10.81 -6.05
CA ALA A 64 10.61 11.41 -4.72
C ALA A 64 12.00 11.73 -4.13
N LYS A 65 12.98 10.83 -4.32
CA LYS A 65 14.37 11.05 -3.90
C LYS A 65 15.03 12.20 -4.65
N ASP A 66 14.84 12.27 -5.96
CA ASP A 66 15.41 13.32 -6.81
C ASP A 66 14.84 14.70 -6.47
N ALA A 67 13.52 14.80 -6.31
CA ALA A 67 12.85 16.03 -5.87
C ALA A 67 13.29 16.46 -4.47
N HIS A 68 13.42 15.50 -3.54
CA HIS A 68 13.91 15.79 -2.19
C HIS A 68 15.35 16.31 -2.20
N ALA A 69 16.24 15.69 -2.99
CA ALA A 69 17.62 16.14 -3.16
C ALA A 69 17.72 17.54 -3.80
N SER A 70 16.76 17.87 -4.66
CA SER A 70 16.62 19.21 -5.28
C SER A 70 15.96 20.25 -4.36
N GLY A 71 15.49 19.84 -3.18
CA GLY A 71 14.81 20.72 -2.22
C GLY A 71 13.32 20.98 -2.53
N ASP A 72 12.75 20.36 -3.57
CA ASP A 72 11.34 20.48 -3.89
C ASP A 72 10.52 19.51 -3.02
N GLN A 73 10.12 20.02 -1.85
CA GLN A 73 9.31 19.26 -0.89
C GLN A 73 7.89 18.99 -1.39
N ALA A 74 7.34 19.81 -2.29
CA ALA A 74 5.99 19.62 -2.82
C ALA A 74 5.97 18.48 -3.83
N GLU A 75 6.94 18.46 -4.74
CA GLU A 75 7.09 17.39 -5.72
C GLU A 75 7.48 16.07 -5.03
N ALA A 76 8.40 16.11 -4.06
CA ALA A 76 8.75 14.93 -3.28
C ALA A 76 7.53 14.33 -2.57
N ARG A 77 6.68 15.17 -1.96
CA ARG A 77 5.44 14.73 -1.31
C ARG A 77 4.47 14.08 -2.30
N ARG A 78 4.29 14.67 -3.49
CA ARG A 78 3.39 14.12 -4.52
C ARG A 78 3.84 12.73 -4.96
N TRP A 79 5.13 12.55 -5.23
CA TRP A 79 5.67 11.24 -5.60
C TRP A 79 5.57 10.21 -4.47
N LEU A 80 5.72 10.64 -3.21
CA LEU A 80 5.48 9.81 -2.03
C LEU A 80 4.01 9.38 -1.89
N GLU A 81 3.05 10.26 -2.19
CA GLU A 81 1.62 9.92 -2.17
C GLU A 81 1.26 8.88 -3.24
N ILE A 82 1.79 9.04 -4.45
CA ILE A 82 1.66 8.04 -5.53
C ILE A 82 2.28 6.70 -5.09
N CYS A 83 3.48 6.73 -4.49
CA CYS A 83 4.08 5.51 -3.97
C CYS A 83 3.25 4.89 -2.84
N ARG A 84 2.68 5.66 -1.92
CA ARG A 84 1.83 5.14 -0.83
C ARG A 84 0.58 4.45 -1.36
N ALA A 85 0.01 4.95 -2.46
CA ALA A 85 -1.16 4.36 -3.11
C ALA A 85 -0.83 3.00 -3.75
N LEU A 86 0.40 2.81 -4.26
CA LEU A 86 0.87 1.57 -4.89
C LEU A 86 1.49 0.59 -3.88
N ASP A 87 2.47 1.05 -3.10
CA ASP A 87 3.22 0.30 -2.10
C ASP A 87 3.48 1.17 -0.85
N ARG A 88 2.59 1.03 0.12
CA ARG A 88 2.70 1.71 1.41
C ARG A 88 3.98 1.37 2.17
N ARG A 89 4.48 0.13 2.08
CA ARG A 89 5.65 -0.30 2.85
C ARG A 89 6.90 0.37 2.32
N MET A 90 7.02 0.46 1.00
CA MET A 90 8.16 1.12 0.38
C MET A 90 8.17 2.62 0.67
N ALA A 91 7.01 3.28 0.65
CA ALA A 91 6.89 4.67 1.06
C ALA A 91 7.29 4.89 2.52
N SER A 92 6.79 4.06 3.45
CA SER A 92 7.17 4.16 4.87
C SER A 92 8.66 3.97 5.10
N ARG A 93 9.31 3.03 4.38
CA ARG A 93 10.77 2.86 4.47
C ARG A 93 11.53 4.12 4.05
N PHE A 94 11.09 4.77 2.97
CA PHE A 94 11.72 6.00 2.53
C PHE A 94 11.52 7.13 3.55
N GLU A 95 10.34 7.25 4.15
CA GLU A 95 10.10 8.21 5.23
C GLU A 95 10.96 7.95 6.48
N ASP A 96 11.15 6.68 6.83
CA ASP A 96 12.06 6.28 7.92
C ASP A 96 13.51 6.65 7.58
N ASP A 97 13.95 6.42 6.34
CA ASP A 97 15.29 6.81 5.84
C ASP A 97 15.50 8.33 5.92
N LEU A 98 14.48 9.13 5.59
CA LEU A 98 14.51 10.59 5.71
C LEU A 98 14.56 11.09 7.15
N THR A 99 14.00 10.32 8.10
CA THR A 99 13.97 10.70 9.52
C THR A 99 15.27 10.36 10.24
N CYS A 100 16.00 9.34 9.74
CA CYS A 100 17.29 8.92 10.28
C CYS A 100 18.51 9.63 9.64
N ALA A 101 18.30 10.42 8.60
CA ALA A 101 19.33 11.20 7.90
C ALA A 101 19.54 12.59 8.52
#